data_AF-A0A938SBH9-F1
#
_entry.id   AF-A0A938SBH9-F1
#
_cell.length_a   1.000
_cell.length_b   1.000
_cell.length_c   1.000
_cell.angle_alpha   90.00
_cell.angle_beta   90.00
_cell.angle_gamma   90.00
#
_symmetry.space_group_name_H-M   'P 1'
#
loop_
_entity.id
_entity.type
_entity.pdbx_description
1 polymer ?
#
loop_
_entity_poly.entity_id
_entity_poly.type
_entity_poly.pdbx_seq_one_letter_code
_entity_poly.pdbx_strand_id
1 'polypeptide(L)'
;MKPTLIPLTALLLALARVATAMGQTPLHVGFVDPALPKDPLPRNAAALAFAQTQGEVVRLAWQTTGGWLAADGRIRAPEEFDAVWFHQGDDVAAAKLDAAAGADLMAWLEGGGSLLLSGAAGRVLNDLSIETTSLRVLGPTEVAHVSGIRVVPKHREHSAFAGLDTTRLVPLTIKGGNALADFYDTAGPHGELLANGSGAGERPLVEYIVGDGRVIFVGWRLPDFTTATDAHRPNLERLFGNLLHYLAARNTNRARLVAPPGKSRYERRMGIPFLLADKPVELLAAARGEKTAVSVEADVKETAIVG
;
A
#
# COMPACT_ATOMS: atom_id res chain seq x y z
N MET A 1 -39.15 -1.48 -45.12
CA MET A 1 -38.46 -2.16 -44.00
C MET A 1 -38.11 -1.11 -42.97
N LYS A 2 -38.65 -1.22 -41.75
CA LYS A 2 -38.25 -0.34 -40.64
C LYS A 2 -36.80 -0.68 -40.27
N PRO A 3 -35.91 0.29 -40.06
CA PRO A 3 -34.58 0.01 -39.57
C PRO A 3 -34.70 -0.55 -38.14
N THR A 4 -34.17 -1.75 -37.95
CA THR A 4 -34.07 -2.40 -36.65
C THR A 4 -33.01 -1.65 -35.84
N LEU A 5 -33.45 -0.85 -34.86
CA LEU A 5 -32.57 -0.29 -33.84
C LEU A 5 -32.12 -1.44 -32.93
N ILE A 6 -30.86 -1.85 -33.06
CA ILE A 6 -30.20 -2.75 -32.11
C ILE A 6 -29.74 -1.87 -30.93
N PRO A 7 -30.14 -2.14 -29.67
CA PRO A 7 -29.73 -1.33 -28.54
C PRO A 7 -28.26 -1.63 -28.23
N LEU A 8 -27.37 -0.74 -28.66
CA LEU A 8 -25.96 -0.75 -28.34
C LEU A 8 -25.78 -0.03 -27.00
N THR A 9 -25.49 -0.71 -25.89
CA THR A 9 -25.11 0.04 -24.66
C THR A 9 -24.41 -0.77 -23.57
N ALA A 10 -23.09 -0.56 -23.42
CA ALA A 10 -22.42 -0.52 -22.12
C ALA A 10 -21.12 0.32 -22.27
N LEU A 11 -20.85 1.23 -21.33
CA LEU A 11 -19.77 2.21 -21.44
C LEU A 11 -18.85 2.22 -20.20
N LEU A 12 -17.66 1.62 -20.31
CA LEU A 12 -16.34 2.24 -20.57
C LEU A 12 -15.89 3.44 -19.71
N LEU A 13 -14.80 3.32 -18.90
CA LEU A 13 -14.06 4.49 -18.41
C LEU A 13 -12.54 4.34 -18.08
N ALA A 14 -11.80 5.41 -18.40
CA ALA A 14 -10.35 5.61 -18.69
C ALA A 14 -9.29 5.39 -17.57
N LEU A 15 -8.13 4.77 -17.91
CA LEU A 15 -6.88 4.79 -17.14
C LEU A 15 -5.77 5.62 -17.82
N ALA A 16 -5.34 6.73 -17.20
CA ALA A 16 -4.18 7.50 -17.67
C ALA A 16 -2.88 7.10 -16.94
N ARG A 17 -1.86 6.65 -17.68
CA ARG A 17 -0.48 6.48 -17.18
C ARG A 17 0.24 7.84 -17.14
N VAL A 18 0.85 8.16 -16.00
CA VAL A 18 1.62 9.41 -15.80
C VAL A 18 3.10 9.07 -15.59
N ALA A 19 3.99 9.69 -16.37
CA ALA A 19 5.44 9.62 -16.14
C ALA A 19 5.89 10.72 -15.16
N THR A 20 6.70 10.36 -14.17
CA THR A 20 7.24 11.30 -13.16
C THR A 20 8.67 11.74 -13.49
N ALA A 21 8.94 13.03 -13.29
CA ALA A 21 10.27 13.62 -13.35
C ALA A 21 10.98 13.54 -11.98
N MET A 22 12.31 13.45 -11.98
CA MET A 22 13.12 13.31 -10.76
C MET A 22 13.27 14.65 -10.00
N GLY A 23 12.57 14.72 -8.88
CA GLY A 23 12.72 15.64 -7.75
C GLY A 23 11.98 15.01 -6.56
N GLN A 24 12.23 15.41 -5.31
CA GLN A 24 11.40 14.96 -4.17
C GLN A 24 10.02 15.62 -4.27
N THR A 25 9.21 15.11 -5.19
CA THR A 25 7.80 15.48 -5.36
C THR A 25 7.06 15.02 -4.10
N PRO A 26 6.17 15.84 -3.53
CA PRO A 26 5.28 15.40 -2.46
C PRO A 26 4.57 14.11 -2.86
N LEU A 27 4.60 13.10 -1.99
CA LEU A 27 4.00 11.80 -2.28
C LEU A 27 2.48 11.88 -2.16
N HIS A 28 1.77 11.12 -2.99
CA HIS A 28 0.36 10.81 -2.82
C HIS A 28 0.22 9.39 -2.26
N VAL A 29 -0.03 9.27 -0.95
CA VAL A 29 0.00 7.99 -0.22
C VAL A 29 -1.42 7.54 0.13
N GLY A 30 -1.73 6.29 -0.19
CA GLY A 30 -2.91 5.60 0.32
C GLY A 30 -2.59 4.99 1.68
N PHE A 31 -3.08 5.58 2.78
CA PHE A 31 -2.85 5.06 4.13
C PHE A 31 -4.01 4.17 4.57
N VAL A 32 -3.75 2.89 4.76
CA VAL A 32 -4.78 1.91 5.11
C VAL A 32 -5.12 2.01 6.59
N ASP A 33 -6.39 2.32 6.87
CA ASP A 33 -6.93 2.56 8.19
C ASP A 33 -8.29 1.87 8.36
N PRO A 34 -8.29 0.63 8.92
CA PRO A 34 -9.51 -0.12 9.18
C PRO A 34 -10.47 0.55 10.18
N ALA A 35 -10.04 1.60 10.92
CA ALA A 35 -10.90 2.31 11.85
C ALA A 35 -11.86 3.29 11.16
N LEU A 36 -11.64 3.61 9.88
CA LEU A 36 -12.49 4.53 9.11
C LEU A 36 -13.98 4.12 9.23
N PRO A 37 -14.91 5.08 9.47
CA PRO A 37 -14.74 6.53 9.53
C PRO A 37 -14.34 7.09 10.90
N LYS A 38 -14.10 6.25 11.92
CA LYS A 38 -13.63 6.71 13.23
C LYS A 38 -12.18 7.14 13.16
N ASP A 39 -11.71 7.88 14.16
CA ASP A 39 -10.30 8.22 14.26
C ASP A 39 -9.43 6.98 14.54
N PRO A 40 -8.20 6.93 14.01
CA PRO A 40 -7.27 5.85 14.31
C PRO A 40 -6.88 5.88 15.78
N LEU A 41 -6.54 4.71 16.31
CA LEU A 41 -5.94 4.58 17.65
C LEU A 41 -4.55 5.23 17.70
N PRO A 42 -4.00 5.53 18.90
CA PRO A 42 -2.86 6.44 19.04
C PRO A 42 -1.60 6.09 18.23
N ARG A 43 -1.23 4.81 18.08
CA ARG A 43 -0.03 4.44 17.32
C ARG A 43 -0.26 4.58 15.82
N ASN A 44 -1.41 4.16 15.34
CA ASN A 44 -1.84 4.38 13.96
C ASN A 44 -1.99 5.87 13.65
N ALA A 45 -2.51 6.67 14.57
CA ALA A 45 -2.63 8.12 14.45
C ALA A 45 -1.24 8.78 14.30
N ALA A 46 -0.25 8.32 15.07
CA ALA A 46 1.11 8.83 14.99
C ALA A 46 1.81 8.46 13.67
N ALA A 47 1.60 7.24 13.17
CA ALA A 47 2.09 6.82 11.84
C ALA A 47 1.42 7.62 10.70
N LEU A 48 0.11 7.83 10.80
CA LEU A 48 -0.65 8.68 9.87
C LEU A 48 -0.13 10.13 9.88
N ALA A 49 0.11 10.70 11.06
CA ALA A 49 0.67 12.04 11.19
C ALA A 49 2.05 12.15 10.52
N PHE A 50 2.90 11.12 10.67
CA PHE A 50 4.15 11.05 9.93
C PHE A 50 3.92 10.94 8.41
N ALA A 51 3.00 10.09 7.93
CA ALA A 51 2.70 9.96 6.51
C ALA A 51 2.35 11.33 5.88
N GLN A 52 1.59 12.16 6.61
CA GLN A 52 1.18 13.51 6.18
C GLN A 52 2.35 14.48 6.02
N THR A 53 3.50 14.21 6.65
CA THR A 53 4.72 14.99 6.43
C THR A 53 5.41 14.69 5.09
N GLN A 54 5.05 13.57 4.44
CA GLN A 54 5.65 13.13 3.19
C GLN A 54 4.89 13.62 1.95
N GLY A 55 3.65 14.09 2.10
CA GLY A 55 2.83 14.65 1.03
C GLY A 55 1.33 14.54 1.29
N GLU A 56 0.55 14.39 0.23
CA GLU A 56 -0.89 14.15 0.30
C GLU A 56 -1.18 12.72 0.77
N VAL A 57 -2.02 12.58 1.80
CA VAL A 57 -2.40 11.28 2.33
C VAL A 57 -3.91 11.12 2.30
N VAL A 58 -4.38 10.02 1.72
CA VAL A 58 -5.78 9.61 1.76
C VAL A 58 -5.90 8.40 2.68
N ARG A 59 -6.74 8.51 3.72
CA ARG A 59 -7.11 7.38 4.57
C ARG A 59 -8.05 6.46 3.81
N LEU A 60 -7.78 5.16 3.84
CA LEU A 60 -8.49 4.14 3.08
C LEU A 60 -8.94 3.00 3.99
N ALA A 61 -10.20 2.61 3.90
CA ALA A 61 -10.66 1.32 4.43
C ALA A 61 -11.10 0.43 3.27
N TRP A 62 -10.53 -0.78 3.20
CA TRP A 62 -10.97 -1.77 2.21
C TRP A 62 -12.46 -2.11 2.37
N GLN A 63 -13.08 -2.50 1.27
CA GLN A 63 -14.47 -2.94 1.23
C GLN A 63 -14.54 -4.43 0.92
N THR A 64 -15.50 -5.11 1.54
CA THR A 64 -15.77 -6.55 1.30
C THR A 64 -16.23 -6.83 -0.13
N THR A 65 -16.67 -5.81 -0.86
CA THR A 65 -17.10 -5.89 -2.26
C THR A 65 -16.01 -5.45 -3.24
N GLY A 66 -14.78 -5.21 -2.74
CA GLY A 66 -13.67 -4.68 -3.51
C GLY A 66 -13.61 -3.15 -3.50
N GLY A 67 -12.42 -2.62 -3.76
CA GLY A 67 -12.16 -1.18 -3.72
C GLY A 67 -11.95 -0.65 -2.30
N TRP A 68 -11.59 0.63 -2.23
CA TRP A 68 -11.10 1.26 -1.01
C TRP A 68 -11.92 2.51 -0.71
N LEU A 69 -12.65 2.51 0.39
CA LEU A 69 -13.45 3.66 0.82
C LEU A 69 -12.53 4.71 1.44
N ALA A 70 -12.59 5.93 0.90
CA ALA A 70 -11.91 7.09 1.48
C ALA A 70 -12.81 7.83 2.48
N ALA A 71 -12.20 8.69 3.31
CA ALA A 71 -12.92 9.49 4.31
C ALA A 71 -13.99 10.43 3.72
N ASP A 72 -13.83 10.82 2.44
CA ASP A 72 -14.80 11.62 1.69
C ASP A 72 -15.98 10.80 1.14
N GLY A 73 -16.05 9.50 1.46
CA GLY A 73 -17.08 8.58 1.00
C GLY A 73 -16.89 8.07 -0.43
N ARG A 74 -15.81 8.46 -1.11
CA ARG A 74 -15.51 7.99 -2.47
C ARG A 74 -14.79 6.66 -2.44
N ILE A 75 -15.15 5.79 -3.37
CA ILE A 75 -14.36 4.59 -3.66
C ILE A 75 -13.12 5.00 -4.45
N ARG A 76 -11.98 4.44 -4.04
CA ARG A 76 -10.66 4.61 -4.64
C ARG A 76 -10.07 3.26 -5.04
N ALA A 77 -9.13 3.30 -5.97
CA ALA A 77 -8.28 2.18 -6.34
C ALA A 77 -6.85 2.41 -5.84
N PRO A 78 -6.08 1.35 -5.53
CA PRO A 78 -4.70 1.50 -5.09
C PRO A 78 -3.80 2.14 -6.17
N GLU A 79 -4.17 2.03 -7.45
CA GLU A 79 -3.50 2.69 -8.57
C GLU A 79 -3.49 4.22 -8.50
N GLU A 80 -4.37 4.83 -7.69
CA GLU A 80 -4.41 6.30 -7.52
C GLU A 80 -3.23 6.85 -6.72
N PHE A 81 -2.45 5.98 -6.08
CA PHE A 81 -1.41 6.35 -5.12
C PHE A 81 -0.01 6.02 -5.62
N ASP A 82 0.97 6.83 -5.21
CA ASP A 82 2.39 6.56 -5.41
C ASP A 82 2.81 5.28 -4.67
N ALA A 83 2.32 5.12 -3.44
CA ALA A 83 2.49 3.93 -2.62
C ALA A 83 1.27 3.76 -1.71
N VAL A 84 0.98 2.51 -1.37
CA VAL A 84 0.01 2.18 -0.31
C VAL A 84 0.80 1.81 0.94
N TRP A 85 0.42 2.37 2.09
CA TRP A 85 1.01 2.03 3.37
C TRP A 85 -0.05 1.48 4.31
N PHE A 86 0.14 0.24 4.75
CA PHE A 86 -0.62 -0.32 5.85
C PHE A 86 0.25 -0.43 7.11
N HIS A 87 -0.11 0.37 8.11
CA HIS A 87 0.46 0.31 9.45
C HIS A 87 -0.58 -0.20 10.44
N GLN A 88 -0.18 -1.10 11.34
CA GLN A 88 -1.00 -1.47 12.48
C GLN A 88 -0.14 -1.60 13.73
N GLY A 89 -0.19 -0.57 14.58
CA GLY A 89 0.54 -0.49 15.83
C GLY A 89 -0.32 -0.75 17.08
N ASP A 90 -1.65 -0.75 16.97
CA ASP A 90 -2.55 -0.80 18.12
C ASP A 90 -3.29 -2.14 18.27
N ASP A 91 -3.97 -2.61 17.22
CA ASP A 91 -4.87 -3.78 17.26
C ASP A 91 -4.51 -4.83 16.20
N VAL A 92 -4.01 -5.99 16.67
CA VAL A 92 -3.66 -7.12 15.82
C VAL A 92 -4.87 -7.72 15.09
N ALA A 93 -6.09 -7.58 15.62
CA ALA A 93 -7.31 -8.08 14.98
C ALA A 93 -7.72 -7.24 13.76
N ALA A 94 -7.31 -5.97 13.74
CA ALA A 94 -7.48 -5.07 12.61
C ALA A 94 -6.40 -5.25 11.52
N ALA A 95 -5.29 -5.94 11.82
CA ALA A 95 -4.23 -6.29 10.86
C ALA A 95 -4.60 -7.50 9.97
N LYS A 96 -5.78 -7.51 9.36
CA LYS A 96 -6.24 -8.62 8.51
C LYS A 96 -6.87 -8.09 7.24
N LEU A 97 -6.72 -8.85 6.16
CA LEU A 97 -7.40 -8.55 4.90
C LEU A 97 -8.49 -9.60 4.65
N ASP A 98 -9.65 -9.18 4.16
CA ASP A 98 -10.63 -10.15 3.66
C ASP A 98 -10.23 -10.66 2.26
N ALA A 99 -10.89 -11.72 1.80
CA ALA A 99 -10.52 -12.37 0.54
C ALA A 99 -10.67 -11.46 -0.69
N ALA A 100 -11.69 -10.58 -0.71
CA ALA A 100 -11.94 -9.69 -1.83
C ALA A 100 -10.90 -8.56 -1.89
N ALA A 101 -10.61 -7.95 -0.75
CA ALA A 101 -9.55 -6.96 -0.62
C ALA A 101 -8.16 -7.57 -0.88
N GLY A 102 -7.96 -8.84 -0.50
CA GLY A 102 -6.75 -9.60 -0.80
C GLY A 102 -6.53 -9.82 -2.28
N ALA A 103 -7.56 -10.27 -2.99
CA ALA A 103 -7.50 -10.43 -4.44
C ALA A 103 -7.26 -9.09 -5.17
N ASP A 104 -7.92 -8.02 -4.73
CA ASP A 104 -7.73 -6.68 -5.29
C ASP A 104 -6.29 -6.16 -5.11
N LEU A 105 -5.76 -6.29 -3.89
CA LEU A 105 -4.41 -5.87 -3.55
C LEU A 105 -3.36 -6.71 -4.31
N MET A 106 -3.55 -8.02 -4.42
CA MET A 106 -2.65 -8.89 -5.19
C MET A 106 -2.63 -8.55 -6.66
N ALA A 107 -3.79 -8.35 -7.29
CA ALA A 107 -3.85 -7.98 -8.71
C ALA A 107 -3.14 -6.64 -8.98
N TRP A 108 -3.27 -5.67 -8.06
CA TRP A 108 -2.53 -4.40 -8.17
C TRP A 108 -1.02 -4.59 -8.01
N LEU A 109 -0.59 -5.39 -7.03
CA LEU A 109 0.82 -5.71 -6.80
C LEU A 109 1.43 -6.42 -8.02
N GLU A 110 0.79 -7.48 -8.52
CA GLU A 110 1.24 -8.22 -9.69
C GLU A 110 1.42 -7.31 -10.92
N GLY A 111 0.56 -6.30 -11.08
CA GLY A 111 0.62 -5.31 -12.15
C GLY A 111 1.66 -4.20 -11.98
N GLY A 112 2.46 -4.19 -10.89
CA GLY A 112 3.50 -3.19 -10.64
C GLY A 112 3.24 -2.23 -9.48
N GLY A 113 2.26 -2.54 -8.62
CA GLY A 113 1.94 -1.77 -7.42
C GLY A 113 3.07 -1.80 -6.37
N SER A 114 3.01 -0.89 -5.39
CA SER A 114 4.05 -0.80 -4.34
C SER A 114 3.48 -0.58 -2.94
N LEU A 115 3.74 -1.53 -2.04
CA LEU A 115 3.13 -1.63 -0.72
C LEU A 115 4.18 -1.55 0.40
N LEU A 116 3.93 -0.70 1.39
CA LEU A 116 4.63 -0.70 2.67
C LEU A 116 3.76 -1.38 3.72
N LEU A 117 4.29 -2.39 4.40
CA LEU A 117 3.68 -3.04 5.56
C LEU A 117 4.52 -2.74 6.80
N SER A 118 3.89 -2.39 7.92
CA SER A 118 4.63 -2.16 9.16
C SER A 118 3.83 -2.50 10.41
N GLY A 119 4.53 -2.92 11.46
CA GLY A 119 3.90 -3.40 12.71
C GLY A 119 3.16 -4.72 12.48
N ALA A 120 1.99 -4.88 13.08
CA ALA A 120 1.17 -6.09 12.92
C ALA A 120 0.63 -6.27 11.49
N ALA A 121 0.61 -5.21 10.66
CA ALA A 121 0.19 -5.29 9.26
C ALA A 121 1.07 -6.23 8.41
N GLY A 122 2.25 -6.64 8.92
CA GLY A 122 3.04 -7.71 8.30
C GLY A 122 2.30 -9.03 8.11
N ARG A 123 1.25 -9.30 8.90
CA ARG A 123 0.36 -10.46 8.71
C ARG A 123 -0.21 -10.55 7.30
N VAL A 124 -0.40 -9.42 6.62
CA VAL A 124 -0.91 -9.37 5.24
C VAL A 124 -0.01 -10.15 4.28
N LEU A 125 1.30 -10.30 4.56
CA LEU A 125 2.17 -11.18 3.77
C LEU A 125 1.68 -12.64 3.76
N ASN A 126 1.21 -13.15 4.89
CA ASN A 126 0.65 -14.49 4.98
C ASN A 126 -0.77 -14.56 4.41
N ASP A 127 -1.62 -13.56 4.69
CA ASP A 127 -2.99 -13.51 4.16
C ASP A 127 -2.99 -13.52 2.61
N LEU A 128 -1.96 -12.94 1.99
CA LEU A 128 -1.76 -12.90 0.53
C LEU A 128 -0.90 -14.05 -0.03
N SER A 129 -0.40 -14.95 0.83
CA SER A 129 0.54 -16.02 0.45
C SER A 129 1.85 -15.52 -0.21
N ILE A 130 2.25 -14.28 0.05
CA ILE A 130 3.55 -13.72 -0.38
C ILE A 130 4.68 -14.32 0.45
N GLU A 131 4.43 -14.57 1.74
CA GLU A 131 5.33 -15.24 2.66
C GLU A 131 4.66 -16.52 3.18
N THR A 132 5.34 -17.65 3.03
CA THR A 132 4.82 -18.97 3.42
C THR A 132 5.12 -19.30 4.88
N THR A 133 6.12 -18.65 5.47
CA THR A 133 6.41 -18.78 6.90
C THR A 133 5.37 -18.00 7.70
N SER A 134 4.65 -18.66 8.60
CA SER A 134 3.75 -17.96 9.52
C SER A 134 4.51 -16.93 10.36
N LEU A 135 4.17 -15.65 10.20
CA LEU A 135 4.70 -14.60 11.05
C LEU A 135 4.09 -14.73 12.44
N ARG A 136 4.92 -14.51 13.47
CA ARG A 136 4.41 -14.33 14.83
C ARG A 136 3.81 -12.93 14.91
N VAL A 137 2.58 -12.82 15.41
CA VAL A 137 1.87 -11.54 15.57
C VAL A 137 1.57 -11.34 17.05
N LEU A 138 2.02 -10.20 17.61
CA LEU A 138 1.86 -9.87 19.03
C LEU A 138 1.23 -8.50 19.19
N GLY A 139 0.43 -8.33 20.25
CA GLY A 139 -0.15 -7.05 20.63
C GLY A 139 0.90 -6.02 21.08
N PRO A 140 0.48 -4.76 21.27
CA PRO A 140 1.36 -3.70 21.72
C PRO A 140 1.85 -3.96 23.14
N THR A 141 3.00 -3.37 23.48
CA THR A 141 3.57 -3.41 24.83
C THR A 141 4.09 -2.03 25.23
N GLU A 142 4.39 -1.82 26.50
CA GLU A 142 4.96 -0.56 27.01
C GLU A 142 6.45 -0.70 27.43
N VAL A 143 7.12 -1.76 26.97
CA VAL A 143 8.48 -2.11 27.42
C VAL A 143 9.51 -1.28 26.67
N ALA A 144 10.22 -0.38 27.36
CA ALA A 144 11.32 0.37 26.79
C ALA A 144 12.46 -0.54 26.31
N HIS A 145 12.82 -0.42 25.02
CA HIS A 145 13.93 -1.13 24.41
C HIS A 145 14.50 -0.32 23.24
N VAL A 146 15.80 -0.02 23.29
CA VAL A 146 16.48 0.61 22.16
C VAL A 146 16.51 -0.38 21.01
N SER A 147 15.71 -0.08 19.99
CA SER A 147 15.51 -0.91 18.81
C SER A 147 16.01 -0.18 17.59
N GLY A 148 16.64 -0.92 16.68
CA GLY A 148 17.24 -0.36 15.48
C GLY A 148 17.50 -1.41 14.42
N ILE A 149 18.16 -1.00 13.36
CA ILE A 149 18.49 -1.87 12.23
C ILE A 149 19.99 -1.94 11.97
N ARG A 150 20.47 -3.12 11.58
CA ARG A 150 21.80 -3.34 11.02
C ARG A 150 21.65 -3.73 9.55
N VAL A 151 21.98 -2.78 8.67
CA VAL A 151 21.85 -2.95 7.23
C VAL A 151 22.76 -4.08 6.75
N VAL A 152 22.22 -4.99 5.95
CA VAL A 152 23.00 -6.07 5.35
C VAL A 152 24.05 -5.45 4.42
N PRO A 153 25.33 -5.88 4.43
CA PRO A 153 26.42 -5.18 3.73
C PRO A 153 26.15 -4.87 2.25
N LYS A 154 25.53 -5.81 1.51
CA LYS A 154 25.21 -5.61 0.08
C LYS A 154 24.15 -4.54 -0.20
N HIS A 155 23.41 -4.10 0.82
CA HIS A 155 22.31 -3.13 0.71
C HIS A 155 22.65 -1.77 1.32
N ARG A 156 23.90 -1.52 1.73
CA ARG A 156 24.28 -0.25 2.37
C ARG A 156 24.06 0.99 1.51
N GLU A 157 24.05 0.82 0.20
CA GLU A 157 23.80 1.87 -0.80
C GLU A 157 22.35 1.91 -1.28
N HIS A 158 21.48 1.04 -0.75
CA HIS A 158 20.06 1.02 -1.11
C HIS A 158 19.41 2.35 -0.74
N SER A 159 18.56 2.91 -1.62
CA SER A 159 17.97 4.24 -1.43
C SER A 159 17.12 4.36 -0.16
N ALA A 160 16.56 3.24 0.32
CA ALA A 160 15.89 3.14 1.63
C ALA A 160 16.76 3.67 2.80
N PHE A 161 18.08 3.59 2.68
CA PHE A 161 19.01 3.99 3.75
C PHE A 161 19.75 5.29 3.48
N ALA A 162 19.34 6.06 2.46
CA ALA A 162 19.98 7.33 2.13
C ALA A 162 20.03 8.29 3.34
N GLY A 163 21.23 8.76 3.67
CA GLY A 163 21.48 9.66 4.80
C GLY A 163 21.49 8.98 6.18
N LEU A 164 21.45 7.65 6.26
CA LEU A 164 21.69 6.89 7.48
C LEU A 164 23.13 6.34 7.48
N ASP A 165 23.74 6.21 8.66
CA ASP A 165 25.04 5.56 8.80
C ASP A 165 24.87 4.03 8.85
N THR A 166 24.89 3.41 7.67
CA THR A 166 24.64 1.98 7.48
C THR A 166 25.81 1.07 7.85
N THR A 167 26.93 1.65 8.30
CA THR A 167 28.11 0.88 8.74
C THR A 167 27.96 0.33 10.16
N ARG A 168 27.03 0.89 10.94
CA ARG A 168 26.74 0.51 12.33
C ARG A 168 25.25 0.24 12.54
N LEU A 169 24.87 -0.06 13.79
CA LEU A 169 23.47 -0.07 14.20
C LEU A 169 22.88 1.33 14.02
N VAL A 170 21.76 1.42 13.30
CA VAL A 170 20.95 2.63 13.19
C VAL A 170 19.82 2.53 14.22
N PRO A 171 19.91 3.21 15.37
CA PRO A 171 18.82 3.21 16.34
C PRO A 171 17.63 3.98 15.78
N LEU A 172 16.42 3.45 15.98
CA LEU A 172 15.17 4.01 15.45
C LEU A 172 14.21 4.42 16.57
N THR A 173 14.20 3.71 17.69
CA THR A 173 13.33 4.03 18.84
C THR A 173 13.91 3.50 20.15
N ILE A 174 13.59 4.13 21.28
CA ILE A 174 13.88 3.64 22.64
C ILE A 174 12.71 2.90 23.30
N LYS A 175 11.51 2.94 22.70
CA LYS A 175 10.29 2.40 23.32
C LYS A 175 9.85 1.10 22.69
N GLY A 176 9.76 1.02 21.36
CA GLY A 176 9.34 -0.21 20.68
C GLY A 176 7.98 -0.76 21.15
N GLY A 177 6.95 0.07 21.27
CA GLY A 177 5.69 -0.30 21.93
C GLY A 177 4.58 -0.81 21.02
N ASN A 178 4.83 -0.98 19.72
CA ASN A 178 3.78 -1.32 18.76
C ASN A 178 3.36 -2.78 18.79
N ALA A 179 2.11 -3.03 18.40
CA ALA A 179 1.69 -4.30 17.83
C ALA A 179 2.61 -4.64 16.66
N LEU A 180 3.03 -5.90 16.58
CA LEU A 180 4.09 -6.33 15.69
C LEU A 180 3.73 -7.61 14.96
N ALA A 181 4.37 -7.79 13.82
CA ALA A 181 4.59 -9.08 13.18
C ALA A 181 6.11 -9.32 13.06
N ASP A 182 6.58 -10.55 13.15
CA ASP A 182 8.01 -10.87 13.02
C ASP A 182 8.30 -12.33 12.59
N PHE A 183 9.59 -12.58 12.32
CA PHE A 183 10.17 -13.87 11.96
C PHE A 183 11.01 -14.49 13.10
N TYR A 184 10.69 -14.16 14.35
CA TYR A 184 11.44 -14.67 15.50
C TYR A 184 11.17 -16.17 15.66
N ASP A 185 12.24 -16.96 15.75
CA ASP A 185 12.20 -18.44 15.78
C ASP A 185 11.47 -19.08 14.58
N THR A 186 11.54 -18.45 13.40
CA THR A 186 10.94 -19.00 12.17
C THR A 186 11.96 -19.20 11.03
N ALA A 187 11.59 -19.97 10.01
CA ALA A 187 12.45 -20.27 8.86
C ALA A 187 12.61 -19.09 7.89
N GLY A 188 11.52 -18.37 7.59
CA GLY A 188 11.52 -17.14 6.79
C GLY A 188 12.24 -15.98 7.49
N PRO A 189 12.41 -14.81 6.86
CA PRO A 189 11.80 -14.42 5.60
C PRO A 189 12.38 -15.16 4.39
N HIS A 190 11.54 -15.40 3.39
CA HIS A 190 11.96 -15.86 2.07
C HIS A 190 12.14 -14.69 1.06
N GLY A 191 11.73 -13.48 1.45
CA GLY A 191 12.08 -12.25 0.73
C GLY A 191 13.54 -11.85 0.90
N GLU A 192 13.94 -10.78 0.21
CA GLU A 192 15.28 -10.23 0.29
C GLU A 192 15.43 -9.42 1.58
N LEU A 193 16.28 -9.92 2.50
CA LEU A 193 16.54 -9.26 3.77
C LEU A 193 17.41 -8.01 3.59
N LEU A 194 16.84 -6.83 3.84
CA LEU A 194 17.56 -5.55 3.72
C LEU A 194 18.32 -5.19 4.99
N ALA A 195 17.75 -5.48 6.17
CA ALA A 195 18.40 -5.22 7.45
C ALA A 195 17.97 -6.20 8.55
N ASN A 196 18.92 -6.55 9.41
CA ASN A 196 18.67 -7.26 10.67
C ASN A 196 18.23 -6.27 11.76
N GLY A 197 17.64 -6.78 12.84
CA GLY A 197 17.36 -6.01 14.05
C GLY A 197 18.58 -5.86 14.96
N SER A 198 18.34 -5.40 16.18
CA SER A 198 19.36 -5.24 17.22
C SER A 198 19.74 -6.56 17.90
N GLY A 199 18.78 -7.49 18.01
CA GLY A 199 18.92 -8.81 18.62
C GLY A 199 19.29 -9.92 17.63
N ALA A 200 19.77 -11.04 18.16
CA ALA A 200 20.09 -12.22 17.35
C ALA A 200 18.81 -12.80 16.70
N GLY A 201 18.88 -13.07 15.40
CA GLY A 201 17.75 -13.64 14.63
C GLY A 201 16.64 -12.66 14.25
N GLU A 202 16.71 -11.41 14.70
CA GLU A 202 15.75 -10.38 14.31
C GLU A 202 15.95 -9.99 12.84
N ARG A 203 14.93 -10.21 12.01
CA ARG A 203 14.96 -9.96 10.55
C ARG A 203 13.81 -9.05 10.13
N PRO A 204 13.77 -7.78 10.60
CA PRO A 204 12.57 -6.97 10.56
C PRO A 204 12.36 -6.21 9.25
N LEU A 205 13.38 -6.05 8.39
CA LEU A 205 13.26 -5.25 7.18
C LEU A 205 13.52 -6.10 5.93
N VAL A 206 12.45 -6.41 5.21
CA VAL A 206 12.45 -7.38 4.10
C VAL A 206 11.74 -6.79 2.88
N GLU A 207 12.27 -7.04 1.69
CA GLU A 207 11.64 -6.72 0.42
C GLU A 207 11.16 -7.99 -0.29
N TYR A 208 9.97 -7.93 -0.88
CA TYR A 208 9.39 -8.96 -1.73
C TYR A 208 9.09 -8.40 -3.12
N ILE A 209 9.23 -9.26 -4.13
CA ILE A 209 8.81 -9.00 -5.51
C ILE A 209 7.55 -9.83 -5.76
N VAL A 210 6.48 -9.19 -6.23
CA VAL A 210 5.18 -9.82 -6.52
C VAL A 210 4.77 -9.41 -7.92
N GLY A 211 4.91 -10.29 -8.91
CA GLY A 211 4.86 -9.90 -10.32
C GLY A 211 5.84 -8.77 -10.60
N ASP A 212 5.33 -7.66 -11.14
CA ASP A 212 6.13 -6.45 -11.37
C ASP A 212 6.25 -5.54 -10.14
N GLY A 213 5.43 -5.76 -9.11
CA GLY A 213 5.32 -4.91 -7.93
C GLY A 213 6.37 -5.16 -6.85
N ARG A 214 6.30 -4.34 -5.79
CA ARG A 214 7.19 -4.39 -4.62
C ARG A 214 6.41 -4.34 -3.32
N VAL A 215 6.83 -5.14 -2.35
CA VAL A 215 6.36 -5.04 -0.96
C VAL A 215 7.55 -4.89 -0.05
N ILE A 216 7.58 -3.86 0.79
CA ILE A 216 8.51 -3.81 1.92
C ILE A 216 7.75 -4.04 3.20
N PHE A 217 8.28 -4.93 4.04
CA PHE A 217 7.81 -5.16 5.38
C PHE A 217 8.82 -4.65 6.40
N VAL A 218 8.33 -3.82 7.33
CA VAL A 218 9.05 -3.36 8.53
C VAL A 218 8.38 -3.93 9.77
N GLY A 219 8.83 -5.11 10.18
CA GLY A 219 8.33 -5.85 11.33
C GLY A 219 8.93 -5.42 12.66
N TRP A 220 8.75 -6.30 13.64
CA TRP A 220 9.15 -6.08 15.02
C TRP A 220 8.51 -4.79 15.58
N ARG A 221 9.13 -4.26 16.62
CA ARG A 221 8.71 -3.07 17.35
C ARG A 221 9.22 -1.76 16.75
N LEU A 222 9.87 -1.81 15.59
CA LEU A 222 10.57 -0.66 14.99
C LEU A 222 9.68 0.54 14.63
N PRO A 223 8.45 0.37 14.07
CA PRO A 223 7.71 1.50 13.50
C PRO A 223 6.95 2.34 14.56
N ASP A 224 7.52 2.62 15.72
CA ASP A 224 6.85 3.34 16.81
C ASP A 224 6.97 4.87 16.67
N PHE A 225 5.96 5.45 16.01
CA PHE A 225 5.85 6.90 15.81
C PHE A 225 5.27 7.65 17.03
N THR A 226 4.93 6.99 18.14
CA THR A 226 4.43 7.70 19.34
C THR A 226 5.54 8.42 20.11
N THR A 227 6.78 8.19 19.72
CA THR A 227 8.00 8.65 20.39
C THR A 227 8.47 10.02 19.86
N ALA A 228 7.61 11.04 19.91
CA ALA A 228 7.90 12.35 19.31
C ALA A 228 9.16 13.05 19.87
N THR A 229 9.52 12.78 21.14
CA THR A 229 10.70 13.36 21.81
C THR A 229 11.92 12.43 21.81
N ASP A 230 11.87 11.31 21.11
CA ASP A 230 12.96 10.34 21.05
C ASP A 230 14.12 10.88 20.20
N ALA A 231 15.34 10.80 20.73
CA ALA A 231 16.55 11.23 20.03
C ALA A 231 16.79 10.48 18.72
N HIS A 232 16.20 9.29 18.55
CA HIS A 232 16.31 8.44 17.36
C HIS A 232 15.17 8.65 16.36
N ARG A 233 14.16 9.46 16.71
CA ARG A 233 13.02 9.78 15.84
C ARG A 233 13.45 10.25 14.44
N PRO A 234 14.48 11.11 14.26
CA PRO A 234 14.91 11.51 12.92
C PRO A 234 15.38 10.35 12.04
N ASN A 235 15.94 9.28 12.62
CA ASN A 235 16.35 8.10 11.86
C ASN A 235 15.14 7.27 11.42
N LEU A 236 14.15 7.11 12.31
CA LEU A 236 12.89 6.44 11.99
C LEU A 236 12.16 7.13 10.85
N GLU A 237 11.99 8.46 10.94
CA GLU A 237 11.33 9.25 9.92
C GLU A 237 12.08 9.23 8.60
N ARG A 238 13.41 9.34 8.64
CA ARG A 238 14.25 9.25 7.43
C ARG A 238 14.13 7.88 6.78
N LEU A 239 14.19 6.79 7.55
CA LEU A 239 14.02 5.44 7.01
C LEU A 239 12.65 5.29 6.34
N PHE A 240 11.56 5.63 7.03
CA PHE A 240 10.23 5.46 6.47
C PHE A 240 9.94 6.40 5.29
N GLY A 241 10.45 7.63 5.31
CA GLY A 241 10.35 8.54 4.17
C GLY A 241 11.10 7.99 2.95
N ASN A 242 12.33 7.50 3.14
CA ASN A 242 13.10 6.85 2.08
C ASN A 242 12.40 5.59 1.54
N LEU A 243 11.79 4.79 2.40
CA LEU A 243 11.02 3.60 2.00
C LEU A 243 9.81 3.97 1.13
N LEU A 244 9.04 4.98 1.54
CA LEU A 244 7.90 5.46 0.76
C LEU A 244 8.34 6.03 -0.59
N HIS A 245 9.42 6.81 -0.63
CA HIS A 245 9.97 7.32 -1.89
C HIS A 245 10.54 6.21 -2.79
N TYR A 246 11.21 5.21 -2.21
CA TYR A 246 11.69 4.04 -2.94
C TYR A 246 10.53 3.30 -3.59
N LEU A 247 9.49 2.96 -2.81
CA LEU A 247 8.29 2.29 -3.29
C LEU A 247 7.57 3.12 -4.36
N ALA A 248 7.43 4.43 -4.15
CA ALA A 248 6.86 5.34 -5.15
C ALA A 248 7.61 5.29 -6.50
N ALA A 249 8.94 5.24 -6.47
CA ALA A 249 9.77 5.14 -7.67
C ALA A 249 9.71 3.76 -8.34
N ARG A 250 9.32 2.72 -7.60
CA ARG A 250 9.11 1.36 -8.13
C ARG A 250 7.70 1.13 -8.65
N ASN A 251 6.73 1.96 -8.25
CA ASN A 251 5.35 1.81 -8.65
C ASN A 251 5.13 2.19 -10.13
N THR A 252 4.89 1.17 -10.95
CA THR A 252 4.55 1.32 -12.37
C THR A 252 3.05 1.14 -12.64
N ASN A 253 2.27 0.76 -11.63
CA ASN A 253 0.83 0.54 -11.75
C ASN A 253 0.03 1.73 -11.21
N ARG A 254 -0.01 2.79 -12.04
CA ARG A 254 -0.63 4.07 -11.70
C ARG A 254 -1.81 4.38 -12.62
N ALA A 255 -2.89 4.84 -12.03
CA ALA A 255 -4.13 5.17 -12.73
C ALA A 255 -4.96 6.16 -11.91
N ARG A 256 -6.04 6.66 -12.51
CA ARG A 256 -7.03 7.47 -11.80
C ARG A 256 -8.42 6.93 -12.05
N LEU A 257 -9.12 6.53 -11.00
CA LEU A 257 -10.56 6.27 -11.13
C LEU A 257 -11.29 7.59 -11.37
N VAL A 258 -12.16 7.56 -12.38
CA VAL A 258 -13.08 8.66 -12.65
C VAL A 258 -14.48 8.15 -12.41
N ALA A 259 -15.19 8.80 -11.50
CA ALA A 259 -16.54 8.41 -11.14
C ALA A 259 -17.52 8.82 -12.25
N PRO A 260 -18.35 7.89 -12.75
CA PRO A 260 -19.43 8.24 -13.66
C PRO A 260 -20.52 9.02 -12.90
N PRO A 261 -21.36 9.80 -13.60
CA PRO A 261 -22.55 10.39 -12.99
C PRO A 261 -23.47 9.34 -12.37
N GLY A 262 -23.94 9.58 -11.15
CA GLY A 262 -24.87 8.70 -10.45
C GLY A 262 -24.19 7.61 -9.61
N LYS A 263 -24.90 6.51 -9.38
CA LYS A 263 -24.38 5.38 -8.59
C LYS A 263 -23.46 4.52 -9.45
N SER A 264 -22.36 4.08 -8.85
CA SER A 264 -21.41 3.15 -9.43
C SER A 264 -20.93 2.14 -8.39
N ARG A 265 -20.52 0.97 -8.87
CA ARG A 265 -19.83 -0.04 -8.06
C ARG A 265 -18.40 -0.22 -8.53
N TYR A 266 -17.52 -0.59 -7.61
CA TYR A 266 -16.15 -0.96 -7.95
C TYR A 266 -16.11 -2.36 -8.54
N GLU A 267 -15.26 -2.57 -9.52
CA GLU A 267 -14.98 -3.88 -10.07
C GLU A 267 -13.56 -3.92 -10.65
N ARG A 268 -12.86 -5.05 -10.51
CA ARG A 268 -11.58 -5.28 -11.21
C ARG A 268 -11.79 -6.29 -12.32
N ARG A 269 -11.38 -5.95 -13.55
CA ARG A 269 -11.43 -6.85 -14.72
C ARG A 269 -10.08 -6.91 -15.37
N MET A 270 -9.58 -8.13 -15.60
CA MET A 270 -8.26 -8.35 -16.19
C MET A 270 -7.15 -7.59 -15.45
N GLY A 271 -7.25 -7.51 -14.12
CA GLY A 271 -6.29 -6.78 -13.30
C GLY A 271 -6.44 -5.26 -13.32
N ILE A 272 -7.46 -4.69 -13.98
CA ILE A 272 -7.68 -3.24 -14.12
C ILE A 272 -8.90 -2.80 -13.29
N PRO A 273 -8.82 -1.71 -12.49
CA PRO A 273 -9.93 -1.23 -11.69
C PRO A 273 -10.92 -0.39 -12.50
N PHE A 274 -12.21 -0.55 -12.23
CA PHE A 274 -13.30 0.18 -12.86
C PHE A 274 -14.33 0.65 -11.83
N LEU A 275 -14.99 1.77 -12.14
CA LEU A 275 -16.25 2.18 -11.53
C LEU A 275 -17.37 1.94 -12.53
N LEU A 276 -18.13 0.86 -12.33
CA LEU A 276 -19.22 0.47 -13.21
C LEU A 276 -20.50 1.20 -12.81
N ALA A 277 -20.99 2.05 -13.71
CA ALA A 277 -22.27 2.75 -13.55
C ALA A 277 -23.46 1.78 -13.67
N ASP A 278 -24.54 2.08 -12.94
CA ASP A 278 -25.79 1.32 -13.05
C ASP A 278 -26.54 1.58 -14.37
N LYS A 279 -26.21 2.67 -15.06
CA LYS A 279 -26.78 3.08 -16.34
C LYS A 279 -25.66 3.52 -17.29
N PRO A 280 -25.86 3.42 -18.61
CA PRO A 280 -24.97 4.05 -19.57
C PRO A 280 -24.79 5.54 -19.27
N VAL A 281 -23.57 6.03 -19.35
CA VAL A 281 -23.20 7.44 -19.12
C VAL A 281 -22.45 7.96 -20.33
N GLU A 282 -22.30 9.28 -20.47
CA GLU A 282 -21.45 9.89 -21.52
C GLU A 282 -20.10 10.31 -20.92
N LEU A 283 -19.02 10.06 -21.66
CA LEU A 283 -17.64 10.35 -21.23
C LEU A 283 -17.30 11.83 -21.41
N LEU A 284 -17.53 12.64 -20.38
CA LEU A 284 -17.21 14.08 -20.41
C LEU A 284 -15.86 14.43 -19.75
N ALA A 285 -15.12 13.44 -19.23
CA ALA A 285 -13.89 13.69 -18.50
C ALA A 285 -12.72 14.05 -19.44
N ALA A 286 -12.18 15.26 -19.27
CA ALA A 286 -10.89 15.62 -19.81
C ALA A 286 -9.79 14.86 -19.05
N ALA A 287 -9.25 13.81 -19.67
CA ALA A 287 -8.07 13.09 -19.18
C ALA A 287 -6.95 13.21 -20.22
N ARG A 288 -5.73 13.50 -19.74
CA ARG A 288 -4.49 13.38 -20.52
C ARG A 288 -3.92 11.96 -20.29
N GLY A 289 -3.57 11.24 -21.35
CA GLY A 289 -3.07 9.86 -21.29
C GLY A 289 -3.96 8.88 -22.06
N GLU A 290 -3.55 7.61 -22.08
CA GLU A 290 -4.36 6.51 -22.62
C GLU A 290 -5.72 6.46 -21.90
N LYS A 291 -6.77 6.00 -22.58
CA LYS A 291 -8.10 5.88 -21.99
C LYS A 291 -8.61 4.47 -22.20
N THR A 292 -8.31 3.56 -21.29
CA THR A 292 -8.89 2.22 -21.32
C THR A 292 -10.30 2.24 -20.79
N ALA A 293 -11.20 1.60 -21.51
CA ALA A 293 -12.58 1.61 -21.13
C ALA A 293 -13.15 0.26 -21.64
N VAL A 294 -14.03 -0.41 -20.87
CA VAL A 294 -14.66 -1.69 -21.30
C VAL A 294 -16.19 -1.62 -21.44
N SER A 295 -16.75 -2.14 -22.54
CA SER A 295 -18.19 -2.40 -22.71
C SER A 295 -18.47 -3.81 -22.23
N VAL A 296 -19.47 -3.95 -21.36
CA VAL A 296 -19.87 -5.24 -20.81
C VAL A 296 -21.23 -5.60 -21.37
N GLU A 297 -21.26 -6.34 -22.47
CA GLU A 297 -22.46 -7.08 -22.85
C GLU A 297 -22.50 -8.42 -22.10
N ALA A 298 -23.67 -9.07 -22.03
CA ALA A 298 -23.81 -10.34 -21.32
C ALA A 298 -23.00 -11.50 -21.97
N ASP A 299 -22.51 -11.30 -23.20
CA ASP A 299 -21.64 -12.19 -23.95
C ASP A 299 -20.57 -11.33 -24.69
N VAL A 300 -19.30 -11.33 -24.28
CA VAL A 300 -18.29 -10.42 -24.89
C VAL A 300 -17.21 -11.17 -25.67
N LYS A 301 -17.12 -10.86 -26.97
CA LYS A 301 -15.85 -10.66 -27.69
C LYS A 301 -15.39 -9.22 -27.44
N GLU A 302 -14.25 -9.04 -26.79
CA GLU A 302 -13.72 -7.72 -26.39
C GLU A 302 -13.16 -6.95 -27.60
N THR A 303 -13.37 -5.63 -27.63
CA THR A 303 -12.73 -4.74 -28.60
C THR A 303 -12.03 -3.61 -27.84
N ALA A 304 -10.69 -3.55 -27.91
CA ALA A 304 -9.92 -2.43 -27.38
C ALA A 304 -10.06 -1.21 -28.30
N ILE A 305 -10.44 -0.05 -27.75
CA ILE A 305 -10.43 1.21 -28.48
C ILE A 305 -9.13 1.92 -28.12
N VAL A 306 -8.21 2.01 -29.08
CA VAL A 306 -6.99 2.81 -28.98
C VAL A 306 -7.27 4.20 -29.56
N GLY A 307 -7.12 5.25 -28.76
CA GLY A 307 -7.30 6.65 -29.15
C GLY A 307 -6.31 7.55 -28.43
#